data_AF-A0AAV5WZ20-F1
#
_entry.id   AF-A0AAV5WZ20-F1
#
_cell.length_a   1.000
_cell.length_b   1.000
_cell.length_c   1.000
_cell.angle_alpha   90.00
_cell.angle_beta   90.00
_cell.angle_gamma   90.00
#
_symmetry.space_group_name_H-M   'P 1'
#
loop_
_entity.id
_entity.type
_entity.pdbx_description
1 polymer ?
#
loop_
_entity_poly.entity_id
_entity_poly.type
_entity_poly.pdbx_seq_one_letter_code
_entity_poly.pdbx_strand_id
1 'polypeptide(L)'
;MMQEPQLRCMAKGNGTAKVLLIGNSYGYRTFPTLLKLFAGKFKEFRLFTKSSRMFLNKDPLDESTFEFSAFAKIVIEKSKPDIVFVIEKDMEAAQNVPYSGNIEDDPIFNFTQSRIKFLSEHSQTVVIDDQYFKPQLTKGVASIIVERLRNGQTTRDDFEDLKIEREEYLDEFKYDQKRFNALKSSNVVKNRVQDQICRGEFCYFFNHKNLHSFYGDLALHQTTEMIKKLKRGYRRIIKHFLYEHE
;
A
#
# COMPACT_ATOMS: atom_id res chain seq x y z
N MET A 1 -26.97 3.89 0.90
CA MET A 1 -25.53 3.77 0.59
C MET A 1 -25.25 4.56 -0.66
N MET A 2 -24.50 5.66 -0.58
CA MET A 2 -23.97 6.32 -1.78
C MET A 2 -22.96 5.37 -2.43
N GLN A 3 -23.18 4.97 -3.68
CA GLN A 3 -22.15 4.29 -4.46
C GLN A 3 -20.91 5.19 -4.50
N GLU A 4 -19.76 4.68 -4.09
CA GLU A 4 -18.50 5.32 -4.43
C GLU A 4 -18.45 5.49 -5.96
N PRO A 5 -18.07 6.67 -6.47
CA PRO A 5 -17.86 6.83 -7.90
C PRO A 5 -16.89 5.76 -8.39
N GLN A 6 -17.10 5.20 -9.58
CA GLN A 6 -16.13 4.27 -10.17
C GLN A 6 -14.82 5.04 -10.42
N LEU A 7 -13.85 4.88 -9.52
CA LEU A 7 -12.55 5.57 -9.58
C LEU A 7 -11.65 4.91 -10.64
N ARG A 8 -12.00 5.12 -11.90
CA ARG A 8 -11.24 4.68 -13.09
C ARG A 8 -10.67 5.92 -13.74
N CYS A 9 -9.43 6.27 -13.39
CA CYS A 9 -8.73 7.41 -13.99
C CYS A 9 -7.69 6.91 -15.00
N MET A 10 -7.61 7.56 -16.15
CA MET A 10 -6.51 7.42 -17.09
C MET A 10 -5.89 8.79 -17.32
N ALA A 11 -4.62 8.93 -17.00
CA ALA A 11 -3.84 10.11 -17.35
C ALA A 11 -2.95 9.81 -18.56
N LYS A 12 -2.77 10.81 -19.42
CA LYS A 12 -1.81 10.76 -20.53
C LYS A 12 -0.62 11.66 -20.23
N GLY A 13 0.55 11.26 -20.68
CA GLY A 13 1.78 12.04 -20.58
C GLY A 13 2.55 12.03 -21.89
N ASN A 14 3.80 12.49 -21.84
CA ASN A 14 4.68 12.66 -23.00
C ASN A 14 5.80 11.60 -23.06
N GLY A 15 5.73 10.58 -22.20
CA GLY A 15 6.71 9.48 -22.18
C GLY A 15 6.21 8.24 -22.94
N THR A 16 6.93 7.14 -22.78
CA THR A 16 6.63 5.84 -23.43
C THR A 16 6.02 4.83 -22.46
N ALA A 17 6.36 4.92 -21.18
CA ALA A 17 5.95 3.95 -20.16
C ALA A 17 4.42 3.87 -19.96
N LYS A 18 3.89 2.66 -19.82
CA LYS A 18 2.52 2.40 -19.38
C LYS A 18 2.55 1.99 -17.92
N VAL A 19 1.91 2.80 -17.08
CA VAL A 19 1.87 2.63 -15.64
C VAL A 19 0.47 2.17 -15.23
N LEU A 20 0.39 1.11 -14.45
CA LEU A 20 -0.85 0.65 -13.85
C LEU A 20 -0.74 0.69 -12.33
N LEU A 21 -1.76 1.24 -11.66
CA LEU A 21 -1.90 1.16 -10.20
C LEU A 21 -3.17 0.38 -9.87
N ILE A 22 -2.99 -0.72 -9.15
CA ILE A 22 -4.05 -1.60 -8.65
C ILE A 22 -4.08 -1.55 -7.13
N GLY A 23 -5.27 -1.65 -6.55
CA GLY A 23 -5.45 -1.89 -5.13
C GLY A 23 -6.76 -1.34 -4.59
N ASN A 24 -6.80 -1.04 -3.29
CA ASN A 24 -7.97 -0.45 -2.64
C ASN A 24 -7.81 1.06 -2.40
N SER A 25 -8.52 1.55 -1.40
CA SER A 25 -8.51 2.93 -0.95
C SER A 25 -7.10 3.44 -0.57
N TYR A 26 -6.16 2.53 -0.26
CA TYR A 26 -4.75 2.86 -0.05
C TYR A 26 -4.07 3.25 -1.37
N GLY A 27 -4.18 2.41 -2.42
CA GLY A 27 -3.70 2.74 -3.76
C GLY A 27 -4.32 4.03 -4.30
N TYR A 28 -5.63 4.21 -4.11
CA TYR A 28 -6.32 5.43 -4.52
C TYR A 28 -5.67 6.70 -3.91
N ARG A 29 -5.38 6.68 -2.61
CA ARG A 29 -4.77 7.84 -1.93
C ARG A 29 -3.32 8.07 -2.34
N THR A 30 -2.60 7.01 -2.70
CA THR A 30 -1.22 7.09 -3.18
C THR A 30 -1.11 7.56 -4.63
N PHE A 31 -2.16 7.37 -5.45
CA PHE A 31 -2.18 7.71 -6.88
C PHE A 31 -1.64 9.11 -7.22
N PRO A 32 -2.10 10.22 -6.60
CA PRO A 32 -1.62 11.56 -6.96
C PRO A 32 -0.12 11.73 -6.72
N THR A 33 0.46 11.02 -5.75
CA THR A 33 1.89 11.07 -5.46
C THR A 33 2.69 10.33 -6.52
N LEU A 34 2.27 9.13 -6.92
CA LEU A 34 2.93 8.39 -7.99
C LEU A 34 2.84 9.16 -9.30
N LEU A 35 1.65 9.66 -9.67
CA LEU A 35 1.44 10.45 -10.88
C LEU A 35 2.40 11.66 -10.95
N LYS A 36 2.55 12.39 -9.84
CA LYS A 36 3.50 13.51 -9.73
C LYS A 36 4.95 13.06 -9.81
N LEU A 37 5.31 11.90 -9.27
CA LEU A 37 6.68 11.40 -9.28
C LEU A 37 7.15 10.96 -10.66
N PHE A 38 6.24 10.45 -11.50
CA PHE A 38 6.56 10.19 -12.90
C PHE A 38 6.71 11.47 -13.72
N ALA A 39 6.16 12.61 -13.27
CA ALA A 39 6.34 13.93 -13.90
C ALA A 39 6.04 13.95 -15.42
N GLY A 40 5.01 13.21 -15.85
CA GLY A 40 4.63 13.12 -17.26
C GLY A 40 5.47 12.16 -18.11
N LYS A 41 6.49 11.50 -17.54
CA LYS A 41 7.31 10.46 -18.20
C LYS A 41 6.59 9.11 -18.28
N PHE A 42 5.41 9.12 -18.87
CA PHE A 42 4.60 7.96 -19.17
C PHE A 42 3.72 8.27 -20.37
N LYS A 43 3.37 7.26 -21.14
CA LYS A 43 2.35 7.33 -22.19
C LYS A 43 0.96 7.28 -21.59
N GLU A 44 0.73 6.33 -20.69
CA GLU A 44 -0.54 6.13 -20.00
C GLU A 44 -0.28 5.81 -18.53
N PHE A 45 -1.02 6.45 -17.62
CA PHE A 45 -1.09 6.07 -16.21
C PHE A 45 -2.53 5.74 -15.88
N ARG A 46 -2.82 4.46 -15.67
CA ARG A 46 -4.14 3.94 -15.34
C ARG A 46 -4.27 3.65 -13.84
N LEU A 47 -5.34 4.15 -13.25
CA LEU A 47 -5.79 3.80 -11.91
C LEU A 47 -6.90 2.74 -12.00
N PHE A 48 -6.71 1.61 -11.33
CA PHE A 48 -7.71 0.57 -11.18
C PHE A 48 -7.86 0.17 -9.71
N THR A 49 -8.66 0.95 -8.96
CA THR A 49 -8.85 0.73 -7.52
C THR A 49 -10.31 0.65 -7.14
N LYS A 50 -10.62 -0.11 -6.08
CA LYS A 50 -11.94 -0.14 -5.46
C LYS A 50 -11.82 -0.35 -3.95
N SER A 51 -12.56 0.42 -3.14
CA SER A 51 -12.47 0.32 -1.69
C SER A 51 -12.74 -1.11 -1.19
N SER A 52 -11.96 -1.51 -0.20
CA SER A 52 -11.96 -2.84 0.43
C SER A 52 -11.66 -4.03 -0.49
N ARG A 53 -11.30 -3.81 -1.77
CA ARG A 53 -11.00 -4.91 -2.71
C ARG A 53 -9.52 -5.24 -2.75
N MET A 54 -9.20 -6.50 -2.98
CA MET A 54 -7.82 -6.99 -2.91
C MET A 54 -7.51 -7.85 -4.13
N PHE A 55 -6.30 -7.72 -4.67
CA PHE A 55 -5.84 -8.53 -5.80
C PHE A 55 -4.86 -9.63 -5.39
N LEU A 56 -3.95 -9.33 -4.45
CA LEU A 56 -2.93 -10.26 -3.98
C LEU A 56 -3.50 -11.29 -3.01
N ASN A 57 -4.54 -10.92 -2.27
CA ASN A 57 -5.26 -11.78 -1.35
C ASN A 57 -6.58 -12.25 -1.95
N LYS A 58 -7.16 -13.31 -1.38
CA LYS A 58 -8.53 -13.71 -1.71
C LYS A 58 -9.46 -12.57 -1.27
N ASP A 59 -10.11 -11.92 -2.23
CA ASP A 59 -11.12 -10.92 -1.97
C ASP A 59 -12.39 -11.61 -1.46
N PRO A 60 -12.84 -11.36 -0.21
CA PRO A 60 -14.02 -12.02 0.35
C PRO A 60 -15.32 -11.63 -0.36
N LEU A 61 -15.30 -10.55 -1.16
CA LEU A 61 -16.48 -10.00 -1.82
C LEU A 61 -16.48 -10.25 -3.34
N ASP A 62 -15.51 -10.99 -3.88
CA ASP A 62 -15.42 -11.29 -5.32
C ASP A 62 -16.62 -12.11 -5.83
N GLU A 63 -17.33 -12.86 -4.98
CA GLU A 63 -18.44 -13.74 -5.43
C GLU A 63 -19.83 -13.07 -5.38
N SER A 64 -19.95 -11.87 -4.81
CA SER A 64 -21.26 -11.31 -4.43
C SER A 64 -21.80 -10.21 -5.35
N THR A 65 -20.93 -9.43 -5.99
CA THR A 65 -21.34 -8.15 -6.63
C THR A 65 -20.39 -7.64 -7.71
N PHE A 66 -19.10 -7.93 -7.60
CA PHE A 66 -18.07 -7.43 -8.51
C PHE A 66 -16.77 -8.23 -8.29
N GLU A 67 -16.38 -9.03 -9.30
CA GLU A 67 -15.14 -9.80 -9.31
C GLU A 67 -13.94 -8.89 -9.61
N PHE A 68 -13.49 -8.11 -8.62
CA PHE A 68 -12.38 -7.18 -8.76
C PHE A 68 -11.13 -7.88 -9.29
N SER A 69 -10.83 -9.07 -8.79
CA SER A 69 -9.67 -9.85 -9.27
C SER A 69 -9.77 -10.21 -10.75
N ALA A 70 -10.96 -10.59 -11.24
CA ALA A 70 -11.17 -10.95 -12.63
C ALA A 70 -11.05 -9.73 -13.54
N PHE A 71 -11.65 -8.61 -13.15
CA PHE A 71 -11.52 -7.36 -13.90
C PHE A 71 -10.10 -6.80 -13.88
N ALA A 72 -9.38 -6.92 -12.76
CA ALA A 72 -7.97 -6.54 -12.67
C ALA A 72 -7.12 -7.33 -13.68
N LYS A 73 -7.32 -8.65 -13.79
CA LYS A 73 -6.64 -9.49 -14.79
C LYS A 73 -6.89 -8.99 -16.22
N ILE A 74 -8.15 -8.73 -16.57
CA ILE A 74 -8.51 -8.19 -17.90
C ILE A 74 -7.80 -6.86 -18.16
N VAL A 75 -7.73 -5.97 -17.16
CA VAL A 75 -7.05 -4.68 -17.29
C VAL A 75 -5.55 -4.87 -17.49
N ILE A 76 -4.91 -5.76 -16.73
CA ILE A 76 -3.48 -6.07 -16.84
C ILE A 76 -3.17 -6.63 -18.24
N GLU A 77 -3.90 -7.64 -18.68
CA GLU A 77 -3.70 -8.31 -19.99
C GLU A 77 -3.89 -7.34 -21.16
N LYS A 78 -4.92 -6.49 -21.10
CA LYS A 78 -5.22 -5.54 -22.18
C LYS A 78 -4.32 -4.32 -22.20
N SER A 79 -3.93 -3.81 -21.03
CA SER A 79 -3.07 -2.62 -20.94
C SER A 79 -1.60 -2.95 -21.22
N LYS A 80 -1.14 -4.15 -20.83
CA LYS A 80 0.26 -4.59 -20.88
C LYS A 80 1.17 -3.53 -20.27
N PRO A 81 1.04 -3.26 -18.96
CA PRO A 81 1.79 -2.19 -18.31
C PRO A 81 3.29 -2.52 -18.28
N ASP A 82 4.14 -1.51 -18.43
CA ASP A 82 5.58 -1.69 -18.22
C ASP A 82 5.87 -1.80 -16.72
N ILE A 83 5.14 -1.04 -15.91
CA ILE A 83 5.21 -1.11 -14.44
C ILE A 83 3.81 -1.16 -13.83
N VAL A 84 3.61 -2.12 -12.93
CA VAL A 84 2.40 -2.23 -12.11
C VAL A 84 2.73 -2.00 -10.64
N PHE A 85 2.01 -1.08 -10.01
CA PHE A 85 2.01 -0.90 -8.56
C PHE A 85 0.79 -1.62 -7.99
N VAL A 86 1.01 -2.45 -6.97
CA VAL A 86 -0.06 -3.08 -6.19
C VAL A 86 0.01 -2.52 -4.77
N ILE A 87 -0.92 -1.63 -4.45
CA ILE A 87 -0.97 -0.90 -3.20
C ILE A 87 -2.35 -1.11 -2.56
N GLU A 88 -2.39 -2.08 -1.67
CA GLU A 88 -3.61 -2.48 -0.98
C GLU A 88 -3.30 -2.87 0.46
N LYS A 89 -4.23 -2.51 1.36
CA LYS A 89 -4.24 -3.08 2.71
C LYS A 89 -5.05 -4.38 2.71
N ASP A 90 -4.51 -5.40 3.35
CA ASP A 90 -5.22 -6.62 3.71
C ASP A 90 -6.31 -6.30 4.73
N MET A 91 -7.56 -6.41 4.30
CA MET A 91 -8.72 -6.04 5.12
C MET A 91 -9.08 -7.10 6.15
N GLU A 92 -8.75 -8.37 5.87
CA GLU A 92 -9.08 -9.52 6.72
C GLU A 92 -7.87 -9.99 7.54
N ALA A 93 -6.71 -9.33 7.39
CA ALA A 93 -5.43 -9.74 7.97
C ALA A 93 -5.07 -11.21 7.67
N ALA A 94 -5.56 -11.74 6.54
CA ALA A 94 -5.30 -13.10 6.08
C ALA A 94 -3.79 -13.37 5.97
N GLN A 95 -3.02 -12.40 5.48
CA GLN A 95 -1.56 -12.51 5.35
C GLN A 95 -0.83 -12.66 6.67
N ASN A 96 -1.46 -12.35 7.82
CA ASN A 96 -0.84 -12.54 9.11
C ASN A 96 -1.39 -13.75 9.90
N VAL A 97 -2.28 -14.55 9.29
CA VAL A 97 -2.75 -15.80 9.91
C VAL A 97 -1.56 -16.73 10.15
N PRO A 98 -1.36 -17.25 11.37
CA PRO A 98 -0.28 -18.18 11.65
C PRO A 98 -0.27 -19.40 10.74
N TYR A 99 0.91 -19.84 10.35
CA TYR A 99 1.11 -21.12 9.67
C TYR A 99 2.28 -21.88 10.30
N SER A 100 2.28 -23.19 10.12
CA SER A 100 3.36 -24.09 10.53
C SER A 100 3.91 -24.84 9.33
N GLY A 101 5.15 -25.34 9.43
CA GLY A 101 5.80 -26.08 8.35
C GLY A 101 6.46 -25.19 7.29
N ASN A 102 6.60 -25.73 6.08
CA ASN A 102 7.26 -25.04 4.97
C ASN A 102 6.34 -24.01 4.33
N ILE A 103 6.91 -22.88 3.92
CA ILE A 103 6.16 -21.81 3.26
C ILE A 103 5.55 -22.23 1.93
N GLU A 104 6.15 -23.18 1.22
CA GLU A 104 5.63 -23.70 -0.06
C GLU A 104 4.34 -24.51 0.12
N ASP A 105 4.03 -24.96 1.34
CA ASP A 105 2.78 -25.67 1.66
C ASP A 105 1.67 -24.71 2.13
N ASP A 106 2.00 -23.43 2.36
CA ASP A 106 1.06 -22.43 2.86
C ASP A 106 0.09 -21.97 1.75
N PRO A 107 -1.23 -22.20 1.89
CA PRO A 107 -2.19 -21.85 0.86
C PRO A 107 -2.31 -20.34 0.62
N ILE A 108 -2.08 -19.50 1.64
CA ILE A 108 -2.14 -18.04 1.50
C ILE A 108 -0.93 -17.55 0.71
N PHE A 109 0.25 -18.10 1.02
CA PHE A 109 1.46 -17.85 0.24
C PHE A 109 1.28 -18.27 -1.21
N ASN A 110 0.82 -19.50 -1.45
CA ASN A 110 0.65 -20.04 -2.81
C ASN A 110 -0.35 -19.25 -3.64
N PHE A 111 -1.46 -18.81 -3.03
CA PHE A 111 -2.40 -17.91 -3.70
C PHE A 111 -1.72 -16.61 -4.11
N THR A 112 -1.02 -15.96 -3.17
CA THR A 112 -0.32 -14.69 -3.41
C THR A 112 0.75 -14.84 -4.49
N GLN A 113 1.57 -15.89 -4.39
CA GLN A 113 2.62 -16.22 -5.34
C GLN A 113 2.06 -16.46 -6.76
N SER A 114 0.88 -17.07 -6.89
CA SER A 114 0.21 -17.22 -8.19
C SER A 114 -0.19 -15.87 -8.80
N ARG A 115 -0.62 -14.90 -7.98
CA ARG A 115 -0.95 -13.53 -8.41
C ARG A 115 0.31 -12.77 -8.81
N ILE A 116 1.40 -12.94 -8.07
CA ILE A 116 2.71 -12.39 -8.42
C ILE A 116 3.20 -12.93 -9.75
N LYS A 117 3.13 -14.26 -9.94
CA LYS A 117 3.49 -14.89 -11.22
C LYS A 117 2.71 -14.28 -12.38
N PHE A 118 1.39 -14.16 -12.24
CA PHE A 118 0.54 -13.54 -13.25
C PHE A 118 0.95 -12.08 -13.55
N LEU A 119 1.20 -11.26 -12.53
CA LEU A 119 1.64 -9.86 -12.72
C LEU A 119 2.99 -9.79 -13.43
N SER A 120 3.94 -10.63 -13.04
CA SER A 120 5.29 -10.72 -13.61
C SER A 120 5.30 -11.17 -15.07
N GLU A 121 4.38 -12.04 -15.47
CA GLU A 121 4.21 -12.49 -16.86
C GLU A 121 3.65 -11.38 -17.78
N HIS A 122 2.94 -10.40 -17.21
CA HIS A 122 2.23 -9.36 -17.96
C HIS A 122 2.79 -7.95 -17.79
N SER A 123 3.85 -7.79 -16.97
CA SER A 123 4.46 -6.50 -16.69
C SER A 123 5.99 -6.64 -16.61
N GLN A 124 6.73 -5.60 -17.00
CA GLN A 124 8.20 -5.64 -16.90
C GLN A 124 8.66 -5.45 -15.46
N THR A 125 7.97 -4.63 -14.67
CA THR A 125 8.24 -4.41 -13.25
C THR A 125 6.95 -4.51 -12.42
N VAL A 126 7.00 -5.22 -11.29
CA VAL A 126 5.90 -5.35 -10.33
C VAL A 126 6.34 -4.74 -9.00
N VAL A 127 5.68 -3.70 -8.54
CA VAL A 127 5.96 -3.06 -7.24
C VAL A 127 4.85 -3.39 -6.26
N ILE A 128 5.21 -3.87 -5.08
CA ILE A 128 4.26 -4.27 -4.05
C ILE A 128 4.63 -3.58 -2.74
N ASP A 129 3.66 -2.92 -2.12
CA ASP A 129 3.80 -2.43 -0.75
C ASP A 129 3.57 -3.57 0.25
N ASP A 130 4.38 -3.65 1.30
CA ASP A 130 4.02 -4.47 2.46
C ASP A 130 2.90 -3.82 3.29
N GLN A 131 2.40 -4.56 4.28
CA GLN A 131 1.19 -4.18 4.98
C GLN A 131 1.34 -2.98 5.90
N TYR A 132 0.27 -2.18 5.95
CA TYR A 132 0.17 -0.98 6.76
C TYR A 132 -0.33 -1.29 8.17
N PHE A 133 0.42 -0.88 9.18
CA PHE A 133 -0.02 -0.97 10.57
C PHE A 133 -1.30 -0.19 10.84
N LYS A 134 -2.16 -0.79 11.66
CA LYS A 134 -3.44 -0.25 12.11
C LYS A 134 -3.35 -0.03 13.63
N PRO A 135 -3.14 1.23 14.10
CA PRO A 135 -3.19 1.53 15.52
C PRO A 135 -4.54 1.15 16.14
N GLN A 136 -4.50 0.43 17.26
CA GLN A 136 -5.69 0.08 18.03
C GLN A 136 -6.04 1.24 18.97
N LEU A 137 -6.66 2.28 18.40
CA LEU A 137 -7.03 3.49 19.13
C LEU A 137 -8.56 3.62 19.18
N THR A 138 -9.08 4.09 20.32
CA THR A 138 -10.52 4.32 20.52
C THR A 138 -11.05 5.51 19.69
N LYS A 139 -10.15 6.41 19.28
CA LYS A 139 -10.41 7.57 18.44
C LYS A 139 -9.35 7.62 17.33
N GLY A 140 -9.66 8.29 16.22
CA GLY A 140 -8.64 8.58 15.21
C GLY A 140 -7.50 9.41 15.80
N VAL A 141 -6.26 9.17 15.35
CA VAL A 141 -5.05 9.85 15.85
C VAL A 141 -5.21 11.38 15.83
N ALA A 142 -5.77 11.93 14.74
CA ALA A 142 -6.02 13.38 14.64
C ALA A 142 -6.98 13.89 15.73
N SER A 143 -8.03 13.14 16.03
CA SER A 143 -9.00 13.50 17.08
C SER A 143 -8.35 13.48 18.47
N ILE A 144 -7.50 12.48 18.74
CA ILE A 144 -6.74 12.41 20.00
C ILE A 144 -5.84 13.64 20.12
N ILE A 145 -5.08 13.97 19.06
CA ILE A 145 -4.20 15.14 19.07
C ILE A 145 -4.97 16.43 19.34
N VAL A 146 -6.10 16.65 18.65
CA VAL A 146 -6.93 17.85 18.84
C VAL A 146 -7.49 17.95 20.25
N GLU A 147 -7.94 16.84 20.83
CA GLU A 147 -8.45 16.80 22.20
C GLU A 147 -7.38 17.13 23.23
N ARG A 148 -6.17 16.57 23.09
CA ARG A 148 -5.04 16.86 23.96
C ARG A 148 -4.66 18.34 23.90
N LEU A 149 -4.53 18.90 22.70
CA LEU A 149 -4.25 20.32 22.51
C LEU A 149 -5.31 21.22 23.16
N ARG A 150 -6.59 20.86 23.07
CA ARG A 150 -7.69 21.59 23.75
C ARG A 150 -7.60 21.54 25.27
N ASN A 151 -7.01 20.48 25.82
CA ASN A 151 -6.81 20.30 27.25
C ASN A 151 -5.48 20.90 27.75
N GLY A 152 -4.80 21.71 26.92
CA GLY A 152 -3.53 22.36 27.29
C GLY A 152 -2.29 21.46 27.18
N GLN A 153 -2.45 20.23 26.68
CA GLN A 153 -1.34 19.31 26.45
C GLN A 153 -0.62 19.68 25.15
N THR A 154 0.58 20.24 25.29
CA THR A 154 1.33 20.88 24.19
C THR A 154 2.80 20.46 24.15
N THR A 155 3.25 19.67 25.12
CA THR A 155 4.62 19.18 25.18
C THR A 155 4.79 17.94 24.30
N ARG A 156 6.02 17.55 24.02
CA ARG A 156 6.30 16.33 23.26
C ARG A 156 5.77 15.09 23.99
N ASP A 157 5.99 15.02 25.29
CA ASP A 157 5.66 13.87 26.13
C ASP A 157 4.16 13.58 26.16
N ASP A 158 3.33 14.63 25.97
CA ASP A 158 1.88 14.51 25.85
C ASP A 158 1.42 13.67 24.65
N PHE A 159 2.30 13.39 23.68
CA PHE A 159 1.98 12.62 22.46
C PHE A 159 2.87 11.39 22.28
N GLU A 160 3.76 11.09 23.24
CA GLU A 160 4.75 10.02 23.10
C GLU A 160 4.14 8.62 23.11
N ASP A 161 2.90 8.44 23.57
CA ASP A 161 2.15 7.18 23.48
C ASP A 161 1.53 6.93 22.09
N LEU A 162 1.52 7.93 21.20
CA LEU A 162 1.00 7.79 19.83
C LEU A 162 2.07 7.17 18.90
N LYS A 163 2.57 6.00 19.31
CA LYS A 163 3.58 5.21 18.62
C LYS A 163 3.40 3.72 18.91
N ILE A 164 4.12 2.91 18.13
CA ILE A 164 4.38 1.50 18.43
C ILE A 164 5.89 1.27 18.36
N GLU A 165 6.39 0.32 19.13
CA GLU A 165 7.77 -0.13 19.00
C GLU A 165 7.98 -0.90 17.68
N ARG A 166 9.15 -0.75 17.08
CA ARG A 166 9.50 -1.42 15.83
C ARG A 166 9.41 -2.93 15.98
N GLU A 167 9.82 -3.47 17.13
CA GLU A 167 9.74 -4.90 17.40
C GLU A 167 8.30 -5.39 17.47
N GLU A 168 7.44 -4.67 18.20
CA GLU A 168 6.01 -4.97 18.27
C GLU A 168 5.33 -4.88 16.90
N TYR A 169 5.66 -3.88 16.08
CA TYR A 169 5.21 -3.82 14.68
C TYR A 169 5.59 -5.09 13.91
N LEU A 170 6.84 -5.53 14.05
CA LEU A 170 7.34 -6.69 13.32
C LEU A 170 6.68 -7.99 13.81
N ASP A 171 6.37 -8.12 15.10
CA ASP A 171 5.61 -9.26 15.61
C ASP A 171 4.17 -9.27 15.10
N GLU A 172 3.51 -8.11 15.08
CA GLU A 172 2.17 -7.90 14.53
C GLU A 172 2.06 -8.26 13.05
N PHE A 173 3.17 -8.27 12.30
CA PHE A 173 3.22 -8.69 10.90
C PHE A 173 4.13 -9.89 10.65
N LYS A 174 4.45 -10.69 11.67
CA LYS A 174 5.51 -11.71 11.53
C LYS A 174 5.24 -12.73 10.42
N TYR A 175 3.99 -13.15 10.23
CA TYR A 175 3.65 -14.14 9.20
C TYR A 175 3.49 -13.48 7.83
N ASP A 176 2.95 -12.26 7.79
CA ASP A 176 2.88 -11.44 6.57
C ASP A 176 4.29 -11.19 6.03
N GLN A 177 5.22 -10.76 6.88
CA GLN A 177 6.61 -10.50 6.51
C GLN A 177 7.31 -11.78 6.04
N LYS A 178 7.06 -12.94 6.66
CA LYS A 178 7.59 -14.24 6.17
C LYS A 178 7.08 -14.54 4.75
N ARG A 179 5.77 -14.41 4.51
CA ARG A 179 5.14 -14.62 3.19
C ARG A 179 5.69 -13.65 2.15
N PHE A 180 5.69 -12.36 2.47
CA PHE A 180 6.17 -11.29 1.61
C PHE A 180 7.65 -11.46 1.27
N ASN A 181 8.49 -11.86 2.23
CA ASN A 181 9.92 -12.14 2.03
C ASN A 181 10.15 -13.30 1.08
N ALA A 182 9.33 -14.34 1.15
CA ALA A 182 9.49 -15.54 0.33
C ALA A 182 8.98 -15.41 -1.09
N LEU A 183 8.18 -14.37 -1.43
CA LEU A 183 7.69 -14.17 -2.80
C LEU A 183 8.84 -14.21 -3.82
N LYS A 184 8.71 -15.10 -4.81
CA LYS A 184 9.68 -15.38 -5.87
C LYS A 184 9.24 -14.73 -7.18
N SER A 185 10.04 -13.79 -7.68
CA SER A 185 10.03 -13.33 -9.07
C SER A 185 11.22 -12.42 -9.31
N SER A 186 11.81 -12.45 -10.51
CA SER A 186 13.00 -11.65 -10.84
C SER A 186 12.70 -10.16 -11.01
N ASN A 187 11.44 -9.80 -11.29
CA ASN A 187 11.03 -8.42 -11.57
C ASN A 187 10.08 -7.82 -10.52
N VAL A 188 10.06 -8.40 -9.32
CA VAL A 188 9.27 -7.89 -8.20
C VAL A 188 10.12 -7.00 -7.30
N VAL A 189 9.65 -5.77 -7.12
CA VAL A 189 10.20 -4.80 -6.17
C VAL A 189 9.32 -4.76 -4.93
N LYS A 190 9.89 -5.22 -3.82
CA LYS A 190 9.27 -5.23 -2.49
C LYS A 190 9.49 -3.88 -1.81
N ASN A 191 8.46 -3.03 -1.76
CA ASN A 191 8.53 -1.73 -1.11
C ASN A 191 8.16 -1.86 0.38
N ARG A 192 9.19 -1.85 1.25
CA ARG A 192 9.03 -1.86 2.72
C ARG A 192 8.49 -0.53 3.20
N VAL A 193 7.19 -0.45 3.44
CA VAL A 193 6.48 0.68 4.06
C VAL A 193 7.03 0.90 5.47
N GLN A 194 7.16 -0.17 6.26
CA GLN A 194 7.62 -0.13 7.64
C GLN A 194 8.93 0.66 7.80
N ASP A 195 9.92 0.37 6.96
CA ASP A 195 11.23 1.03 6.97
C ASP A 195 11.16 2.53 6.65
N GLN A 196 10.11 2.97 5.96
CA GLN A 196 9.93 4.36 5.57
C GLN A 196 9.12 5.15 6.61
N ILE A 197 8.26 4.48 7.36
CA ILE A 197 7.34 5.11 8.31
C ILE A 197 7.95 5.16 9.71
N CYS A 198 8.69 4.14 10.12
CA CYS A 198 9.37 4.09 11.41
C CYS A 198 10.64 4.95 11.44
N ARG A 199 11.00 5.47 12.61
CA ARG A 199 12.24 6.23 12.87
C ARG A 199 13.00 5.56 14.01
N GLY A 200 14.08 4.86 13.66
CA GLY A 200 14.80 4.03 14.64
C GLY A 200 13.88 2.94 15.19
N GLU A 201 13.81 2.86 16.52
CA GLU A 201 13.06 1.85 17.27
C GLU A 201 11.56 2.11 17.37
N PHE A 202 11.06 3.27 16.90
CA PHE A 202 9.65 3.63 17.07
C PHE A 202 8.97 3.99 15.74
N CYS A 203 7.70 3.64 15.62
CA CYS A 203 6.84 3.98 14.51
C CYS A 203 5.71 4.89 15.02
N TYR A 204 5.93 6.20 14.92
CA TYR A 204 4.95 7.18 15.37
C TYR A 204 3.78 7.28 14.40
N PHE A 205 2.58 7.57 14.93
CA PHE A 205 1.36 7.71 14.13
C PHE A 205 1.10 9.13 13.66
N PHE A 206 2.02 10.05 13.95
CA PHE A 206 1.92 11.47 13.63
C PHE A 206 3.31 12.08 13.36
N ASN A 207 3.31 13.27 12.76
CA ASN A 207 4.53 14.03 12.56
C ASN A 207 4.83 14.91 13.79
N HIS A 208 5.94 14.64 14.46
CA HIS A 208 6.38 15.36 15.66
C HIS A 208 6.60 16.86 15.49
N LYS A 209 6.84 17.32 14.26
CA LYS A 209 7.14 18.73 13.98
C LYS A 209 5.90 19.60 13.88
N ASN A 210 4.77 19.03 13.48
CA ASN A 210 3.54 19.78 13.21
C ASN A 210 2.27 19.11 13.76
N LEU A 211 2.42 17.99 14.46
CA LEU A 211 1.33 17.19 15.04
C LEU A 211 0.31 16.67 14.01
N HIS A 212 0.65 16.67 12.72
CA HIS A 212 -0.24 16.13 11.70
C HIS A 212 -0.26 14.60 11.79
N SER A 213 -1.46 14.04 11.90
CA SER A 213 -1.68 12.60 11.88
C SER A 213 -1.24 11.98 10.55
N PHE A 214 -0.67 10.77 10.61
CA PHE A 214 -0.43 9.91 9.44
C PHE A 214 -1.69 9.15 8.98
N TYR A 215 -2.70 9.07 9.84
CA TYR A 215 -3.95 8.36 9.59
C TYR A 215 -5.16 9.31 9.67
N GLY A 216 -6.00 9.31 8.62
CA GLY A 216 -7.04 10.32 8.43
C GLY A 216 -8.41 9.97 9.01
N ASP A 217 -8.69 8.69 9.23
CA ASP A 217 -9.99 8.17 9.65
C ASP A 217 -9.86 6.85 10.44
N LEU A 218 -10.98 6.27 10.88
CA LEU A 218 -11.00 5.01 11.64
C LEU A 218 -10.71 3.77 10.79
N ALA A 219 -10.85 3.88 9.46
CA ALA A 219 -10.32 2.89 8.52
C ALA A 219 -8.79 3.04 8.35
N LEU A 220 -8.21 4.04 9.01
CA LEU A 220 -6.79 4.35 9.09
C LEU A 220 -6.20 4.53 7.71
N HIS A 221 -6.95 5.20 6.84
CA HIS A 221 -6.40 5.58 5.57
C HIS A 221 -5.26 6.60 5.75
N GLN A 222 -4.26 6.48 4.90
CA GLN A 222 -3.12 7.38 4.89
C GLN A 222 -3.54 8.83 4.64
N THR A 223 -2.97 9.75 5.41
CA THR A 223 -3.01 11.18 5.09
C THR A 223 -1.92 11.53 4.07
N THR A 224 -1.99 12.74 3.52
CA THR A 224 -0.90 13.29 2.72
C THR A 224 0.43 13.32 3.51
N GLU A 225 0.37 13.45 4.83
CA GLU A 225 1.56 13.47 5.68
C GLU A 225 2.27 12.10 5.74
N MET A 226 1.50 11.01 5.81
CA MET A 226 2.03 9.64 5.70
C MET A 226 2.65 9.39 4.32
N ILE A 227 1.92 9.76 3.26
CA ILE A 227 2.37 9.55 1.88
C ILE A 227 3.67 10.30 1.59
N LYS A 228 3.91 11.47 2.22
CA LYS A 228 5.21 12.18 2.12
C LYS A 228 6.38 11.33 2.62
N LYS A 229 6.19 10.47 3.63
CA LYS A 229 7.25 9.55 4.10
C LYS A 229 7.55 8.48 3.05
N LEU A 230 6.51 7.92 2.43
CA LEU A 230 6.62 6.90 1.39
C LEU A 230 7.17 7.43 0.06
N LYS A 231 7.04 8.74 -0.18
CA LYS A 231 7.50 9.41 -1.40
C LYS A 231 8.96 9.12 -1.74
N ARG A 232 9.83 8.95 -0.74
CA ARG A 232 11.26 8.66 -0.99
C ARG A 232 11.44 7.26 -1.58
N GLY A 233 10.77 6.23 -1.06
CA GLY A 233 10.83 4.88 -1.61
C GLY A 233 10.26 4.83 -3.02
N TYR A 234 9.05 5.36 -3.23
CA TYR A 234 8.46 5.40 -4.57
C TYR A 234 9.32 6.15 -5.58
N ARG A 235 9.93 7.29 -5.20
CA ARG A 235 10.82 8.02 -6.09
C ARG A 235 12.03 7.19 -6.50
N ARG A 236 12.63 6.44 -5.58
CA ARG A 236 13.78 5.58 -5.87
C ARG A 236 13.37 4.49 -6.86
N ILE A 237 12.25 3.83 -6.63
CA ILE A 237 11.71 2.77 -7.50
C ILE A 237 11.43 3.32 -8.90
N ILE A 238 10.70 4.43 -8.99
CA ILE A 238 10.36 5.06 -10.28
C ILE A 238 11.61 5.53 -11.03
N LYS A 239 12.58 6.14 -10.34
CA LYS A 239 13.84 6.57 -10.97
C LYS A 239 14.62 5.40 -11.55
N HIS A 240 14.70 4.30 -10.81
CA HIS A 240 15.38 3.09 -11.27
C HIS A 240 14.68 2.51 -12.49
N PHE A 241 13.36 2.34 -12.43
CA PHE A 241 12.55 1.89 -13.56
C PHE A 241 12.75 2.76 -14.80
N LEU A 242 12.64 4.09 -14.67
CA LEU A 242 12.81 5.00 -15.80
C LEU A 242 14.24 4.98 -16.36
N TYR A 243 15.26 4.81 -15.52
CA TYR A 243 16.65 4.73 -15.98
C TYR A 243 16.94 3.46 -16.80
N GLU A 244 16.28 2.35 -16.48
CA GLU A 244 16.46 1.09 -17.22
C GLU A 244 15.70 1.04 -18.55
N HIS A 245 14.77 1.99 -18.78
CA HIS A 245 13.79 1.93 -19.88
C HIS A 245 13.67 3.24 -20.70
N GLU A 246 14.49 4.26 -20.41
CA GLU A 246 14.71 5.48 -21.22
C GLU A 246 16.12 5.47 -21.82
#